data_AF-A0A640SZ71-F1
#
_entry.id   AF-A0A640SZ71-F1
#
_cell.length_a   1.000
_cell.length_b   1.000
_cell.length_c   1.000
_cell.angle_alpha   90.00
_cell.angle_beta   90.00
_cell.angle_gamma   90.00
#
_symmetry.space_group_name_H-M   'P 1'
#
loop_
_entity.id
_entity.type
_entity.pdbx_description
1 polymer ?
#
loop_
_entity_poly.entity_id
_entity_poly.type
_entity_poly.pdbx_seq_one_letter_code
_entity_poly.pdbx_strand_id
1 'polypeptide(L)' 'MRAKMLCLRCYTAAETARRTNAVWSHLCLGCHYHQYEIGPTQDQVRIWQAEVGELVGALATNTP' A
#
# COMPACT_ATOMS: atom_id res chain seq x y z
N MET A 1 -3.73 11.72 -1.81
CA MET A 1 -3.05 10.65 -1.04
C MET A 1 -1.53 10.76 -1.02
N ARG A 2 -0.86 11.00 -2.16
CA ARG A 2 0.61 11.06 -2.28
C ARG A 2 1.33 11.95 -1.23
N ALA A 3 0.81 13.15 -0.95
CA ALA A 3 1.38 14.04 0.07
C ALA A 3 1.36 13.45 1.50
N LYS A 4 0.25 12.78 1.88
CA LYS A 4 0.14 12.09 3.18
C LYS A 4 1.14 10.94 3.32
N MET A 5 1.45 10.25 2.21
CA MET A 5 2.42 9.15 2.18
C MET A 5 3.87 9.62 2.28
N LEU A 6 4.17 10.81 1.73
CA LEU A 6 5.50 11.42 1.89
C LEU A 6 5.78 11.78 3.36
N CYS A 7 4.77 12.28 4.08
CA CYS A 7 4.86 12.58 5.50
C CYS A 7 4.90 11.34 6.39
N LEU A 8 4.48 10.16 5.92
CA LEU A 8 4.40 8.94 6.73
C LEU A 8 5.76 8.57 7.34
N ARG A 9 6.87 8.87 6.65
CA ARG A 9 8.25 8.67 7.16
C ARG A 9 8.56 9.42 8.45
N CYS A 10 7.82 10.48 8.75
CA CYS A 10 7.96 11.25 9.98
C CYS A 10 7.17 10.65 11.16
N TYR A 11 6.26 9.70 10.90
CA TYR A 11 5.33 9.15 11.89
C TYR A 11 5.45 7.63 12.07
N THR A 12 6.24 6.94 11.26
CA THR A 12 6.47 5.50 11.37
C THR A 12 7.88 5.13 10.89
N ALA A 13 8.28 3.87 11.12
CA ALA A 13 9.54 3.34 10.63
C ALA A 13 9.67 3.51 9.10
N ALA A 14 10.88 3.81 8.63
CA ALA A 14 11.15 4.04 7.21
C ALA A 14 10.78 2.83 6.33
N GLU A 15 10.82 1.62 6.88
CA GLU A 15 10.39 0.40 6.21
C GLU A 15 8.87 0.34 6.01
N THR A 16 8.08 0.59 7.07
CA THR A 16 6.62 0.68 7.01
C THR A 16 6.16 1.75 6.02
N ALA A 17 6.82 2.91 6.01
CA ALA A 17 6.53 3.98 5.06
C ALA A 17 6.83 3.59 3.60
N ARG A 18 7.93 2.86 3.33
CA ARG A 18 8.24 2.34 1.99
C ARG A 18 7.22 1.31 1.54
N ARG A 19 6.89 0.33 2.39
CA ARG A 19 5.87 -0.70 2.10
C ARG A 19 4.50 -0.08 1.82
N THR A 20 4.10 0.92 2.59
CA THR A 20 2.84 1.67 2.37
C THR A 20 2.80 2.33 1.00
N ASN A 21 3.90 2.96 0.57
CA ASN A 21 3.95 3.60 -0.75
C ASN A 21 3.93 2.57 -1.90
N ALA A 22 4.59 1.42 -1.72
CA ALA A 22 4.59 0.33 -2.70
C ALA A 22 3.20 -0.28 -2.86
N VAL A 23 2.52 -0.65 -1.76
CA VAL A 23 1.18 -1.25 -1.82
C VAL A 23 0.16 -0.27 -2.39
N TRP A 24 0.26 1.02 -2.07
CA TRP A 24 -0.62 2.04 -2.64
C TRP A 24 -0.43 2.19 -4.16
N SER A 25 0.81 2.14 -4.65
CA SER A 25 1.10 2.22 -6.08
C SER A 25 0.50 1.03 -6.83
N HIS A 26 0.59 -0.18 -6.25
CA HIS A 26 -0.03 -1.37 -6.80
C HIS A 26 -1.56 -1.32 -6.82
N LEU A 27 -2.19 -0.84 -5.75
CA LEU A 27 -3.64 -0.64 -5.70
C LEU A 27 -4.10 0.39 -6.74
N CYS A 28 -3.40 1.53 -6.86
CA CYS A 28 -3.67 2.50 -7.92
C CYS A 28 -3.56 1.86 -9.30
N LEU A 29 -2.50 1.10 -9.57
CA LEU A 29 -2.34 0.41 -10.86
C LEU A 29 -3.50 -0.55 -11.15
N GLY A 30 -3.92 -1.34 -10.15
CA GLY A 30 -5.07 -2.24 -10.28
C GLY A 30 -6.39 -1.51 -10.53
N CYS A 31 -6.60 -0.34 -9.92
CA CYS A 31 -7.79 0.48 -10.15
C CYS A 31 -7.77 1.24 -11.49
N HIS A 32 -6.59 1.54 -12.03
CA HIS A 32 -6.40 2.20 -13.33
C HIS A 32 -6.32 1.22 -14.51
N TYR A 33 -6.60 -0.05 -14.27
CA TYR A 33 -6.56 -1.10 -15.28
C TYR A 33 -7.46 -0.78 -16.49
N HIS A 34 -6.88 -0.79 -17.69
CA HIS A 34 -7.64 -0.70 -18.94
C HIS A 34 -7.94 -2.10 -19.49
N GLN A 35 -9.13 -2.26 -20.07
CA GLN A 35 -9.68 -3.53 -20.62
C GLN A 35 -8.80 -4.30 -21.62
N TYR A 36 -7.71 -3.70 -22.12
CA TYR A 36 -6.79 -4.30 -23.10
C TYR A 36 -5.46 -4.76 -22.49
N GLU A 37 -5.23 -4.50 -21.20
CA GLU A 37 -4.02 -4.91 -20.50
C GLU A 37 -4.22 -6.28 -19.84
N ILE A 38 -3.17 -6.95 -19.38
CA ILE A 38 -3.33 -8.09 -18.46
C ILE A 38 -3.46 -7.51 -17.06
N GLY A 39 -4.65 -7.62 -16.47
CA GLY A 39 -4.94 -7.08 -15.15
C GLY A 39 -4.22 -7.84 -14.04
N PRO A 40 -4.16 -7.28 -12.82
CA PRO A 40 -3.61 -8.01 -11.70
C PRO A 40 -4.40 -9.29 -11.44
N THR A 41 -3.69 -10.37 -11.16
CA THR A 41 -4.32 -11.65 -10.84
C THR A 41 -5.05 -11.56 -9.50
N GLN A 42 -6.02 -12.45 -9.28
CA GLN A 42 -6.71 -12.54 -7.99
C GLN A 42 -5.73 -12.78 -6.84
N ASP A 43 -4.66 -13.54 -7.07
CA ASP A 43 -3.60 -13.79 -6.10
C ASP A 43 -2.82 -12.51 -5.75
N GLN A 44 -2.45 -11.71 -6.76
CA GLN A 44 -1.80 -10.41 -6.54
C GLN A 44 -2.68 -9.48 -5.71
N VAL A 45 -3.99 -9.43 -5.98
CA VAL A 45 -4.93 -8.62 -5.20
C VAL A 45 -5.04 -9.11 -3.75
N ARG A 46 -5.03 -10.43 -3.51
CA ARG A 46 -5.02 -10.99 -2.15
C ARG A 46 -3.74 -10.66 -1.40
N ILE A 47 -2.59 -10.74 -2.06
CA ILE A 47 -1.30 -10.35 -1.47
C ILE A 47 -1.33 -8.87 -1.06
N TRP A 48 -1.83 -7.99 -1.94
CA TRP A 48 -1.94 -6.57 -1.62
C TRP A 48 -2.89 -6.31 -0.44
N GLN A 49 -4.01 -7.04 -0.37
CA GLN A 49 -4.97 -6.91 0.74
C GLN A 49 -4.35 -7.36 2.07
N ALA A 50 -3.62 -8.49 2.08
CA ALA A 50 -2.90 -8.95 3.27
C ALA A 50 -1.85 -7.93 3.72
N GLU A 51 -1.08 -7.38 2.78
CA GLU A 51 -0.05 -6.38 3.05
C GLU A 51 -0.65 -5.07 3.62
N VAL A 52 -1.81 -4.65 3.13
CA VAL A 52 -2.55 -3.52 3.72
C VAL A 52 -2.94 -3.83 5.17
N GLY A 53 -3.41 -5.05 5.46
CA GLY A 53 -3.78 -5.47 6.81
C GLY A 53 -2.59 -5.41 7.79
N GLU A 54 -1.45 -5.94 7.39
CA GLU A 54 -0.19 -5.87 8.15
C GLU A 54 0.22 -4.43 8.43
N LEU A 55 0.17 -3.56 7.42
CA LEU A 55 0.55 -2.15 7.55
C LEU A 55 -0.41 -1.35 8.44
N VAL A 56 -1.72 -1.61 8.34
CA VAL A 56 -2.71 -0.98 9.24
C VAL A 56 -2.47 -1.41 10.68
N GLY A 57 -2.18 -2.69 10.91
CA GLY A 57 -1.81 -3.20 12.24
C GLY A 57 -0.53 -2.54 12.77
N ALA A 58 0.52 -2.47 11.95
CA ALA A 58 1.78 -1.83 12.32
C ALA A 58 1.62 -0.32 12.59
N LEU A 59 0.77 0.39 11.85
CA LEU A 59 0.53 1.81 12.06
C LEU A 59 -0.31 2.06 13.33
N ALA A 60 -1.27 1.18 13.63
CA ALA A 60 -2.07 1.25 14.86
C ALA A 60 -1.25 1.00 16.14
N THR A 61 -0.13 0.27 16.04
CA THR A 61 0.78 0.02 17.17
C THR A 61 1.89 1.07 17.31
N ASN A 62 2.13 1.89 16.28
CA ASN A 62 3.15 2.94 16.28
C ASN A 62 2.61 4.34 16.59
N THR A 63 1.36 4.47 17.04
CA THR A 63 0.85 5.72 17.63
C THR A 63 1.57 6.01 18.95
N PRO A 64 2.24 7.17 19.12
CA PRO A 64 2.81 7.59 20.39
C PRO A 64 1.74 7.85 21.45
#